data_AF-A0AAX3T3N1-F1
#
_entry.id   AF-A0AAX3T3N1-F1
#
_cell.length_a   1.000
_cell.length_b   1.000
_cell.length_c   1.000
_cell.angle_alpha   90.00
_cell.angle_beta   90.00
_cell.angle_gamma   90.00
#
_symmetry.space_group_name_H-M   'P 1'
#
loop_
_entity.id
_entity.type
_entity.pdbx_description
1 polymer ?
#
loop_
_entity_poly.entity_id
_entity_poly.type
_entity_poly.pdbx_seq_one_letter_code
_entity_poly.pdbx_strand_id
1 'polypeptide(L)'
;MSTGTATEPDTGGFAPDFDRCYRAVQARDARFDGQFFVTVRTTGIYCRPSCPAQTPRPANVAFVLTAAAAQQQGFRACRRCAPDAVPGSPLWNINADMSARAMRLIADGVVEREGVDGLAARLRYSPRHLTRVLTRHLGAGPLALARAHRATNARVLIQCTTMPMTDVAFAAGFASVRQFNDTVRAVFGLTPTELRRLHSRRKDAIGTDSAPGSVTLRLPFRAPYRWPWMRWFLDAHAVAGVESVVDAPDSPHGWRYRRVLALPHRTATAEVEPHDDHAVVALHGLDMRDVGVAVNRIRRLLDLDADITAAEDALAADAMMQRLLRQAPGLRATGSLDPAETIIRTMLGQQVSLAAARNQVNRLVEALGEPVGDAFATPSETATTVDGPASKSFPTPGVVAARGHEVLRGPRRRIDAVIGVAAALAEGRVEPHVGVDASDLRAQLLELPGIGPWTADIVTMRVTGDPDVLLTNDLVVVRAAADLGIDLRDTRHWAPWRSYATMHLWRHRLDAAGQAV
;
A
#
# COMPACT_ATOMS: atom_id res chain seq x y z
N MET A 1 28.96 2.73 29.46
CA MET A 1 28.36 1.39 29.35
C MET A 1 27.23 1.29 30.38
N SER A 2 26.00 1.48 29.94
CA SER A 2 24.80 1.11 30.70
C SER A 2 23.72 0.82 29.67
N THR A 3 23.55 -0.46 29.35
CA THR A 3 22.56 -0.97 28.41
C THR A 3 21.20 -0.95 29.09
N GLY A 4 20.41 0.10 28.83
CA GLY A 4 19.00 0.14 29.20
C GLY A 4 18.23 -0.89 28.38
N THR A 5 17.99 -2.07 28.94
CA THR A 5 17.01 -3.02 28.44
C THR A 5 15.64 -2.37 28.53
N ALA A 6 15.09 -1.96 27.40
CA ALA A 6 13.67 -1.62 27.30
C ALA A 6 12.86 -2.87 27.65
N THR A 7 12.19 -2.83 28.79
CA THR A 7 11.27 -3.86 29.24
C THR A 7 10.03 -3.81 28.33
N GLU A 8 9.90 -4.78 27.41
CA GLU A 8 8.69 -4.95 26.60
C GLU A 8 7.49 -5.22 27.53
N PRO A 9 6.34 -4.53 27.34
CA PRO A 9 5.10 -4.95 27.98
C PRO A 9 4.70 -6.33 27.46
N ASP A 10 4.41 -7.26 28.38
CA ASP A 10 3.89 -8.60 28.09
C ASP A 10 2.54 -8.49 27.36
N THR A 11 2.60 -8.49 26.03
CA THR A 11 1.43 -8.59 25.16
C THR A 11 1.22 -10.07 24.88
N GLY A 12 0.32 -10.68 25.65
CA GLY A 12 -0.20 -12.02 25.38
C GLY A 12 -0.57 -12.14 23.90
N GLY A 13 -0.17 -13.24 23.26
CA GLY A 13 -0.48 -13.48 21.85
C GLY A 13 -1.98 -13.28 21.59
N PHE A 14 -2.32 -12.53 20.54
CA PHE A 14 -3.69 -12.13 20.23
C PHE A 14 -4.47 -13.35 19.71
N ALA A 15 -4.85 -14.26 20.61
CA ALA A 15 -5.77 -15.34 20.28
C ALA A 15 -7.13 -14.71 19.94
N PRO A 16 -7.70 -14.96 18.74
CA PRO A 16 -9.01 -14.44 18.40
C PRO A 16 -10.05 -14.96 19.38
N ASP A 17 -10.84 -14.06 19.99
CA ASP A 17 -11.97 -14.46 20.83
C ASP A 17 -12.96 -15.29 20.01
N PHE A 18 -13.16 -16.53 20.43
CA PHE A 18 -13.97 -17.51 19.71
C PHE A 18 -15.40 -17.00 19.48
N ASP A 19 -16.05 -16.44 20.50
CA ASP A 19 -17.45 -16.06 20.41
C ASP A 19 -17.65 -14.85 19.48
N ARG A 20 -16.70 -13.90 19.51
CA ARG A 20 -16.68 -12.76 18.61
C ARG A 20 -16.44 -13.20 17.17
N CYS A 21 -15.42 -14.03 16.94
CA CYS A 21 -15.09 -14.53 15.60
C CYS A 21 -16.21 -15.39 15.02
N TYR A 22 -16.82 -16.25 15.82
CA TYR A 22 -17.91 -17.11 15.37
C TYR A 22 -19.16 -16.30 15.01
N ARG A 23 -19.51 -15.26 15.80
CA ARG A 23 -20.59 -14.32 15.45
C ARG A 23 -20.33 -13.60 14.12
N ALA A 24 -19.09 -13.14 13.87
CA ALA A 24 -18.74 -12.52 12.60
C ALA A 24 -18.90 -13.47 11.41
N VAL A 25 -18.53 -14.75 11.56
CA VAL A 25 -18.76 -15.79 10.54
C VAL A 25 -20.25 -16.08 10.33
N GLN A 26 -21.05 -16.14 11.40
CA GLN A 26 -22.50 -16.32 11.30
C GLN A 26 -23.18 -15.17 10.56
N ALA A 27 -22.75 -13.93 10.84
CA ALA A 27 -23.24 -12.73 10.17
C ALA A 27 -22.71 -12.57 8.73
N ARG A 28 -21.70 -13.37 8.33
CA ARG A 28 -20.98 -13.25 7.05
C ARG A 28 -20.42 -11.84 6.82
N ASP A 29 -19.92 -11.24 7.89
CA ASP A 29 -19.52 -9.84 7.89
C ASP A 29 -18.19 -9.64 7.17
N ALA A 30 -18.23 -9.00 6.00
CA ALA A 30 -17.07 -8.72 5.16
C ALA A 30 -16.07 -7.75 5.79
N ARG A 31 -16.46 -6.99 6.83
CA ARG A 31 -15.53 -6.11 7.55
C ARG A 31 -14.41 -6.90 8.23
N PHE A 32 -14.68 -8.15 8.62
CA PHE A 32 -13.71 -9.04 9.25
C PHE A 32 -12.84 -9.84 8.26
N ASP A 33 -13.09 -9.72 6.95
CA ASP A 33 -12.26 -10.40 5.95
C ASP A 33 -10.80 -9.93 6.04
N GLY A 34 -9.90 -10.92 6.13
CA GLY A 34 -8.46 -10.73 6.30
C GLY A 34 -8.00 -10.48 7.74
N GLN A 35 -8.91 -10.18 8.68
CA GLN A 35 -8.57 -9.99 10.10
C GLN A 35 -8.24 -11.32 10.80
N PHE A 36 -8.97 -12.36 10.42
CA PHE A 36 -8.74 -13.74 10.84
C PHE A 36 -9.29 -14.70 9.77
N PHE A 37 -8.93 -15.97 9.91
CA PHE A 37 -9.40 -17.06 9.08
C PHE A 37 -10.06 -18.13 9.94
N VAL A 38 -11.14 -18.69 9.43
CA VAL A 38 -11.86 -19.80 10.07
C VAL A 38 -11.34 -21.12 9.51
N THR A 39 -10.77 -21.97 10.35
CA THR A 39 -10.36 -23.34 9.98
C THR A 39 -11.48 -24.31 10.30
N VAL A 40 -11.79 -25.22 9.38
CA VAL A 40 -12.92 -26.15 9.47
C VAL A 40 -12.40 -27.57 9.48
N ARG A 41 -12.42 -28.21 10.65
CA ARG A 41 -11.82 -29.54 10.89
C ARG A 41 -12.42 -30.63 10.00
N THR A 42 -13.74 -30.60 9.81
CA THR A 42 -14.45 -31.65 9.05
C THR A 42 -14.12 -31.65 7.56
N THR A 43 -13.74 -30.51 6.99
CA THR A 43 -13.46 -30.38 5.55
C THR A 43 -11.98 -30.14 5.24
N GLY A 44 -11.15 -29.87 6.26
CA GLY A 44 -9.73 -29.57 6.11
C GLY A 44 -9.47 -28.27 5.35
N ILE A 45 -10.39 -27.29 5.42
CA ILE A 45 -10.24 -26.00 4.73
C ILE A 45 -10.15 -24.83 5.72
N TYR A 46 -9.59 -23.71 5.25
CA TYR A 46 -9.78 -22.40 5.89
C TYR A 46 -10.55 -21.45 4.97
N CYS A 47 -11.40 -20.60 5.56
CA CYS A 47 -12.24 -19.62 4.87
C CYS A 47 -12.06 -18.21 5.45
N ARG A 48 -12.55 -17.21 4.72
CA ARG A 48 -12.77 -15.84 5.22
C ARG A 48 -14.11 -15.75 5.98
N PRO A 49 -14.28 -14.80 6.92
CA PRO A 49 -15.53 -14.60 7.65
C PRO A 49 -16.78 -14.42 6.78
N SER A 50 -16.68 -13.69 5.66
CA SER A 50 -17.81 -13.48 4.74
C SER A 50 -18.13 -14.66 3.81
N CYS A 51 -17.54 -15.84 4.04
CA CYS A 51 -17.71 -16.98 3.15
C CYS A 51 -19.20 -17.35 2.98
N PRO A 52 -19.71 -17.45 1.74
CA PRO A 52 -21.12 -17.78 1.49
C PRO A 52 -21.44 -19.28 1.70
N ALA A 53 -20.47 -20.07 2.16
CA ALA A 53 -20.71 -21.46 2.52
C ALA A 53 -21.64 -21.57 3.73
N GLN A 54 -22.19 -22.76 3.97
CA GLN A 54 -22.93 -23.03 5.19
C GLN A 54 -21.99 -22.89 6.39
N THR A 55 -22.41 -22.12 7.40
CA THR A 55 -21.62 -21.90 8.61
C THR A 55 -21.42 -23.23 9.33
N PRO A 56 -20.16 -23.69 9.52
CA PRO A 56 -19.89 -24.95 10.21
C PRO A 56 -20.27 -24.87 11.69
N ARG A 57 -20.56 -26.03 12.31
CA ARG A 57 -20.87 -26.09 13.75
C ARG A 57 -19.69 -25.59 14.60
N PRO A 58 -19.93 -24.94 15.76
CA PRO A 58 -18.87 -24.37 16.60
C PRO A 58 -17.77 -25.39 16.96
N ALA A 59 -18.16 -26.63 17.30
CA ALA A 59 -17.22 -27.70 17.67
C ALA A 59 -16.23 -28.10 16.54
N ASN A 60 -16.54 -27.78 15.29
CA ASN A 60 -15.71 -28.13 14.12
C ASN A 60 -14.82 -26.98 13.66
N VAL A 61 -14.81 -25.87 14.39
CA VAL A 61 -14.19 -24.61 13.96
C VAL A 61 -13.06 -24.21 14.92
N ALA A 62 -11.98 -23.66 14.36
CA ALA A 62 -11.01 -22.87 15.08
C ALA A 62 -10.66 -21.60 14.28
N PHE A 63 -9.97 -20.65 14.92
CA PHE A 63 -9.61 -19.38 14.30
C PHE A 63 -8.10 -19.18 14.35
N VAL A 64 -7.56 -18.61 13.26
CA VAL A 64 -6.15 -18.23 13.14
C VAL A 64 -6.04 -16.86 12.50
N LEU A 65 -4.96 -16.14 12.76
CA LEU A 65 -4.79 -14.76 12.25
C LEU A 65 -4.31 -14.72 10.80
N THR A 66 -3.55 -15.72 10.36
CA THR A 66 -2.91 -15.71 9.03
C THR A 66 -3.23 -16.97 8.24
N ALA A 67 -3.29 -16.82 6.92
CA ALA A 67 -3.37 -17.96 6.01
C ALA A 67 -2.16 -18.90 6.19
N ALA A 68 -0.97 -18.35 6.48
CA ALA A 68 0.22 -19.13 6.77
C ALA A 68 0.04 -20.06 7.98
N ALA A 69 -0.57 -19.56 9.07
CA ALA A 69 -0.87 -20.38 10.25
C ALA A 69 -1.86 -21.51 9.92
N ALA A 70 -2.92 -21.23 9.14
CA ALA A 70 -3.85 -22.27 8.69
C ALA A 70 -3.15 -23.34 7.84
N GLN A 71 -2.29 -22.92 6.92
CA GLN A 71 -1.55 -23.81 6.02
C GLN A 71 -0.55 -24.69 6.79
N GLN A 72 0.14 -24.15 7.81
CA GLN A 72 1.01 -24.93 8.69
C GLN A 72 0.26 -25.99 9.50
N GLN A 73 -1.00 -25.71 9.85
CA GLN A 73 -1.90 -26.68 10.48
C GLN A 73 -2.50 -27.69 9.49
N GLY A 74 -2.13 -27.64 8.21
CA GLY A 74 -2.57 -28.59 7.18
C GLY A 74 -3.92 -28.25 6.51
N PHE A 75 -4.48 -27.06 6.76
CA PHE A 75 -5.70 -26.62 6.09
C PHE A 75 -5.41 -26.02 4.72
N ARG A 76 -6.21 -26.37 3.71
CA ARG A 76 -6.16 -25.74 2.39
C ARG A 76 -7.13 -24.57 2.26
N ALA A 77 -6.88 -23.65 1.35
CA ALA A 77 -7.77 -22.54 1.05
C ALA A 77 -9.14 -23.04 0.54
N CYS A 78 -10.21 -22.39 1.01
CA CYS A 78 -11.55 -22.61 0.50
C CYS A 78 -11.65 -22.17 -0.97
N ARG A 79 -12.08 -23.10 -1.82
CA ARG A 79 -12.26 -22.86 -3.27
C ARG A 79 -13.44 -21.91 -3.56
N ARG A 80 -14.39 -21.77 -2.64
CA ARG A 80 -15.59 -20.94 -2.81
C ARG A 80 -15.32 -19.47 -2.52
N CYS A 81 -14.77 -19.15 -1.35
CA CYS A 81 -14.53 -17.77 -0.94
C CYS A 81 -13.13 -17.25 -1.29
N ALA A 82 -12.20 -18.12 -1.70
CA ALA A 82 -10.84 -17.73 -2.07
C ALA A 82 -10.19 -16.80 -1.04
N PRO A 83 -9.98 -17.28 0.21
CA PRO A 83 -9.60 -16.43 1.33
C PRO A 83 -8.33 -15.63 1.10
N ASP A 84 -7.40 -16.11 0.27
CA ASP A 84 -6.13 -15.43 -0.01
C ASP A 84 -6.25 -14.21 -0.95
N ALA A 85 -7.45 -13.93 -1.48
CA ALA A 85 -7.74 -12.79 -2.34
C ALA A 85 -8.28 -11.56 -1.58
N VAL A 86 -8.43 -11.65 -0.26
CA VAL A 86 -8.92 -10.53 0.58
C VAL A 86 -7.76 -9.59 0.94
N PRO A 87 -8.03 -8.28 1.16
CA PRO A 87 -7.09 -7.40 1.82
C PRO A 87 -6.62 -8.02 3.13
N GLY A 88 -5.34 -7.90 3.47
CA GLY A 88 -4.82 -8.37 4.76
C GLY A 88 -5.54 -7.70 5.94
N SER A 89 -5.20 -8.12 7.16
CA SER A 89 -5.75 -7.51 8.38
C SER A 89 -5.45 -6.01 8.41
N PRO A 90 -6.44 -5.13 8.67
CA PRO A 90 -6.19 -3.71 8.86
C PRO A 90 -5.25 -3.41 10.02
N LEU A 91 -5.14 -4.32 10.99
CA LEU A 91 -4.18 -4.19 12.10
C LEU A 91 -2.74 -4.07 11.59
N TRP A 92 -2.43 -4.62 10.42
CA TRP A 92 -1.12 -4.44 9.78
C TRP A 92 -0.86 -3.01 9.34
N ASN A 93 -1.88 -2.16 9.22
CA ASN A 93 -1.76 -0.77 8.82
C ASN A 93 -1.85 0.18 10.01
N ILE A 94 -2.50 -0.25 11.10
CA ILE A 94 -2.69 0.56 12.31
C ILE A 94 -1.53 0.37 13.29
N ASN A 95 -1.09 -0.88 13.49
CA ASN A 95 -0.07 -1.16 14.48
C ASN A 95 1.33 -0.82 13.94
N ALA A 96 2.14 -0.22 14.82
CA ALA A 96 3.57 0.00 14.60
C ALA A 96 4.46 -1.13 15.19
N ASP A 97 3.86 -2.17 15.77
CA ASP A 97 4.61 -3.28 16.34
C ASP A 97 5.46 -4.03 15.28
N MET A 98 6.43 -4.81 15.75
CA MET A 98 7.35 -5.53 14.87
C MET A 98 6.61 -6.50 13.92
N SER A 99 5.50 -7.09 14.35
CA SER A 99 4.76 -8.07 13.53
C SER A 99 4.06 -7.38 12.37
N ALA A 100 3.40 -6.24 12.62
CA ALA A 100 2.79 -5.42 11.58
C ALA A 100 3.83 -4.89 10.58
N ARG A 101 4.95 -4.33 11.08
CA ARG A 101 6.07 -3.87 10.24
C ARG A 101 6.65 -5.00 9.38
N ALA A 102 6.83 -6.20 9.95
CA ALA A 102 7.28 -7.37 9.21
C ALA A 102 6.29 -7.78 8.10
N MET A 103 4.99 -7.79 8.39
CA MET A 103 3.96 -8.12 7.38
C MET A 103 3.99 -7.14 6.20
N ARG A 104 4.15 -5.83 6.46
CA ARG A 104 4.28 -4.81 5.39
C ARG A 104 5.52 -5.04 4.53
N LEU A 105 6.66 -5.41 5.13
CA LEU A 105 7.90 -5.72 4.40
C LEU A 105 7.84 -7.03 3.62
N ILE A 106 7.21 -8.06 4.19
CA ILE A 106 6.97 -9.34 3.49
C ILE A 106 6.09 -9.10 2.26
N ALA A 107 5.01 -8.33 2.40
CA ALA A 107 4.17 -7.94 1.28
C ALA A 107 4.96 -7.10 0.24
N ASP A 108 5.86 -6.24 0.69
CA ASP A 108 6.77 -5.51 -0.20
C ASP A 108 7.89 -6.38 -0.81
N GLY A 109 7.88 -7.70 -0.61
CA GLY A 109 8.77 -8.67 -1.24
C GLY A 109 10.18 -8.74 -0.65
N VAL A 110 10.39 -8.23 0.58
CA VAL A 110 11.72 -8.18 1.20
C VAL A 110 12.32 -9.57 1.42
N VAL A 111 11.51 -10.55 1.83
CA VAL A 111 12.01 -11.91 2.09
C VAL A 111 12.43 -12.60 0.80
N GLU A 112 11.75 -12.32 -0.31
CA GLU A 112 12.08 -12.84 -1.63
C GLU A 112 13.40 -12.28 -2.15
N ARG A 113 13.68 -10.99 -1.89
CA ARG A 113 14.90 -10.33 -2.36
C ARG A 113 16.12 -10.54 -1.47
N GLU A 114 15.93 -10.52 -0.15
CA GLU A 114 17.04 -10.44 0.82
C GLU A 114 16.95 -11.51 1.92
N GLY A 115 15.97 -12.40 1.84
CA GLY A 115 15.78 -13.45 2.83
C GLY A 115 15.28 -12.93 4.18
N VAL A 116 15.27 -13.84 5.16
CA VAL A 116 14.88 -13.50 6.54
C VAL A 116 15.90 -12.59 7.21
N ASP A 117 17.17 -12.70 6.81
CA ASP A 117 18.24 -11.86 7.34
C ASP A 117 18.06 -10.39 6.93
N GLY A 118 17.73 -10.12 5.66
CA GLY A 118 17.41 -8.77 5.20
C GLY A 118 16.15 -8.20 5.87
N LEU A 119 15.11 -9.02 6.04
CA LEU A 119 13.92 -8.61 6.80
C LEU A 119 14.26 -8.21 8.24
N ALA A 120 15.09 -9.02 8.91
CA ALA A 120 15.51 -8.78 10.28
C ALA A 120 16.41 -7.53 10.40
N ALA A 121 17.33 -7.34 9.45
CA ALA A 121 18.19 -6.17 9.36
C ALA A 121 17.39 -4.87 9.23
N ARG A 122 16.39 -4.83 8.32
CA ARG A 122 15.51 -3.65 8.17
C ARG A 122 14.68 -3.33 9.40
N LEU A 123 14.28 -4.35 10.15
CA LEU A 123 13.56 -4.16 11.40
C LEU A 123 14.48 -3.89 12.59
N ARG A 124 15.82 -3.98 12.41
CA ARG A 124 16.85 -3.83 13.45
C ARG A 124 16.74 -4.89 14.57
N TYR A 125 16.40 -6.13 14.22
CA TYR A 125 16.34 -7.27 15.14
C TYR A 125 17.15 -8.46 14.63
N SER A 126 17.41 -9.45 15.51
CA SER A 126 17.98 -10.72 15.07
C SER A 126 16.94 -11.62 14.40
N PRO A 127 17.31 -12.45 13.41
CA PRO A 127 16.39 -13.39 12.75
C PRO A 127 15.67 -14.34 13.72
N ARG A 128 16.37 -14.75 14.79
CA ARG A 128 15.82 -15.63 15.84
C ARG A 128 14.73 -14.92 16.64
N HIS A 129 14.99 -13.68 17.08
CA HIS A 129 14.00 -12.90 17.80
C HIS A 129 12.77 -12.62 16.94
N LEU A 130 12.98 -12.18 15.70
CA LEU A 130 11.91 -11.96 14.72
C LEU A 130 11.05 -13.22 14.54
N THR A 131 11.67 -14.37 14.29
CA THR A 131 10.95 -15.64 14.10
C THR A 131 10.12 -16.02 15.31
N ARG A 132 10.66 -15.86 16.52
CA ARG A 132 9.95 -16.15 17.76
C ARG A 132 8.72 -15.28 17.92
N VAL A 133 8.83 -13.98 17.70
CA VAL A 133 7.71 -13.04 17.83
C VAL A 133 6.66 -13.30 16.74
N LEU A 134 7.04 -13.43 15.46
CA LEU A 134 6.05 -13.72 14.41
C LEU A 134 5.32 -15.04 14.66
N THR A 135 6.02 -16.09 15.11
CA THR A 135 5.39 -17.37 15.43
C THR A 135 4.40 -17.23 16.59
N ARG A 136 4.77 -16.50 17.65
CA ARG A 136 3.90 -16.26 18.81
C ARG A 136 2.67 -15.41 18.46
N HIS A 137 2.84 -14.34 17.69
CA HIS A 137 1.79 -13.36 17.46
C HIS A 137 0.96 -13.63 16.21
N LEU A 138 1.54 -14.25 15.18
CA LEU A 138 0.88 -14.50 13.88
C LEU A 138 0.58 -15.98 13.62
N GLY A 139 1.08 -16.86 14.50
CA GLY A 139 0.95 -18.32 14.36
C GLY A 139 1.87 -18.92 13.29
N ALA A 140 2.75 -18.11 12.67
CA ALA A 140 3.65 -18.54 11.61
C ALA A 140 4.94 -17.70 11.58
N GLY A 141 6.07 -18.32 11.26
CA GLY A 141 7.35 -17.64 11.09
C GLY A 141 7.50 -16.93 9.73
N PRO A 142 8.56 -16.11 9.55
CA PRO A 142 8.77 -15.28 8.35
C PRO A 142 8.71 -16.05 7.03
N LEU A 143 9.35 -17.22 6.96
CA LEU A 143 9.38 -18.05 5.74
C LEU A 143 8.00 -18.60 5.38
N ALA A 144 7.17 -18.93 6.36
CA ALA A 144 5.82 -19.44 6.12
C ALA A 144 4.89 -18.32 5.65
N LEU A 145 5.03 -17.12 6.23
CA LEU A 145 4.32 -15.91 5.80
C LEU A 145 4.71 -15.53 4.36
N ALA A 146 6.00 -15.50 4.04
CA ALA A 146 6.49 -15.28 2.69
C ALA A 146 6.00 -16.36 1.71
N ARG A 147 5.99 -17.64 2.11
CA ARG A 147 5.43 -18.73 1.27
C ARG A 147 3.94 -18.53 0.98
N ALA A 148 3.15 -18.09 1.96
CA ALA A 148 1.74 -17.77 1.75
C ALA A 148 1.59 -16.58 0.79
N HIS A 149 2.40 -15.54 0.93
CA HIS A 149 2.42 -14.40 0.02
C HIS A 149 2.77 -14.82 -1.43
N ARG A 150 3.80 -15.65 -1.61
CA ARG A 150 4.16 -16.23 -2.92
C ARG A 150 3.04 -17.06 -3.53
N ALA A 151 2.31 -17.84 -2.73
CA ALA A 151 1.16 -18.58 -3.21
C ALA A 151 0.05 -17.65 -3.75
N THR A 152 -0.19 -16.52 -3.07
CA THR A 152 -1.12 -15.49 -3.55
C THR A 152 -0.66 -14.87 -4.87
N ASN A 153 0.61 -14.45 -4.97
CA ASN A 153 1.17 -13.89 -6.20
C ASN A 153 1.13 -14.90 -7.37
N ALA A 154 1.47 -16.16 -7.10
CA ALA A 154 1.34 -17.25 -8.06
C ALA A 154 -0.09 -17.39 -8.56
N ARG A 155 -1.07 -17.40 -7.66
CA ARG A 155 -2.48 -17.50 -8.05
C ARG A 155 -2.90 -16.34 -8.95
N VAL A 156 -2.50 -15.12 -8.61
CA VAL A 156 -2.75 -13.93 -9.44
C VAL A 156 -2.19 -14.16 -10.85
N LEU A 157 -0.94 -14.56 -10.97
CA LEU A 157 -0.31 -14.81 -12.28
C LEU A 157 -0.95 -15.98 -13.05
N ILE A 158 -1.30 -17.07 -12.36
CA ILE A 158 -1.98 -18.22 -12.96
C ILE A 158 -3.32 -17.83 -13.59
N GLN A 159 -4.06 -16.94 -12.92
CA GLN A 159 -5.44 -16.58 -13.26
C GLN A 159 -5.51 -15.39 -14.21
N CYS A 160 -4.64 -14.41 -14.05
CA CYS A 160 -4.68 -13.14 -14.79
C CYS A 160 -3.73 -13.11 -16.00
N THR A 161 -2.92 -14.15 -16.24
CA THR A 161 -1.96 -14.19 -17.37
C THR A 161 -1.97 -15.53 -18.11
N THR A 162 -1.53 -15.49 -19.38
CA THR A 162 -1.31 -16.68 -20.21
C THR A 162 0.09 -17.27 -20.09
N MET A 163 0.92 -16.69 -19.22
CA MET A 163 2.34 -17.02 -19.03
C MET A 163 2.57 -18.54 -18.81
N PRO A 164 3.65 -19.11 -19.37
CA PRO A 164 4.06 -20.49 -19.06
C PRO A 164 4.18 -20.72 -17.54
N MET A 165 3.76 -21.88 -17.04
CA MET A 165 3.78 -22.18 -15.59
C MET A 165 5.19 -22.13 -14.99
N THR A 166 6.22 -22.39 -15.81
CA THR A 166 7.63 -22.23 -15.43
C THR A 166 7.93 -20.80 -15.06
N ASP A 167 7.53 -19.85 -15.90
CA ASP A 167 7.82 -18.44 -15.72
C ASP A 167 6.97 -17.88 -14.58
N VAL A 168 5.73 -18.34 -14.44
CA VAL A 168 4.87 -18.02 -13.28
C VAL A 168 5.53 -18.44 -11.96
N ALA A 169 6.18 -19.59 -11.92
CA ALA A 169 6.87 -20.05 -10.72
C ALA A 169 7.97 -19.07 -10.30
N PHE A 170 8.84 -18.68 -11.25
CA PHE A 170 9.95 -17.76 -10.95
C PHE A 170 9.47 -16.33 -10.69
N ALA A 171 8.48 -15.84 -11.43
CA ALA A 171 7.83 -14.56 -11.22
C ALA A 171 7.16 -14.45 -9.83
N ALA A 172 6.53 -15.53 -9.36
CA ALA A 172 5.95 -15.57 -8.02
C ALA A 172 7.00 -15.74 -6.89
N GLY A 173 8.31 -15.74 -7.19
CA GLY A 173 9.38 -15.85 -6.21
C GLY A 173 9.70 -17.26 -5.74
N PHE A 174 9.34 -18.30 -6.50
CA PHE A 174 9.75 -19.68 -6.20
C PHE A 174 11.13 -19.98 -6.78
N ALA A 175 11.97 -20.66 -6.01
CA ALA A 175 13.31 -21.06 -6.45
C ALA A 175 13.29 -22.26 -7.42
N SER A 176 12.18 -23.01 -7.46
CA SER A 176 12.00 -24.11 -8.40
C SER A 176 10.53 -24.36 -8.73
N VAL A 177 10.29 -24.88 -9.94
CA VAL A 177 8.97 -25.29 -10.42
C VAL A 177 8.36 -26.39 -9.55
N ARG A 178 9.19 -27.29 -9.00
CA ARG A 178 8.73 -28.32 -8.06
C ARG A 178 8.13 -27.70 -6.80
N GLN A 179 8.86 -26.78 -6.16
CA GLN A 179 8.39 -26.10 -4.95
C GLN A 179 7.10 -25.29 -5.23
N PHE A 180 7.01 -24.65 -6.39
CA PHE A 180 5.82 -23.98 -6.86
C PHE A 180 4.62 -24.93 -6.97
N ASN A 181 4.78 -26.05 -7.70
CA ASN A 181 3.72 -27.04 -7.86
C ASN A 181 3.24 -27.60 -6.51
N ASP A 182 4.19 -27.95 -5.63
CA ASP A 182 3.91 -28.48 -4.30
C ASP A 182 3.17 -27.45 -3.43
N THR A 183 3.56 -26.18 -3.49
CA THR A 183 2.92 -25.10 -2.73
C THR A 183 1.53 -24.77 -3.25
N VAL A 184 1.36 -24.63 -4.57
CA VAL A 184 0.04 -24.37 -5.18
C VAL A 184 -0.93 -25.51 -4.85
N ARG A 185 -0.47 -26.77 -4.95
CA ARG A 185 -1.28 -27.95 -4.60
C ARG A 185 -1.63 -27.98 -3.12
N ALA A 186 -0.68 -27.72 -2.22
CA ALA A 186 -0.91 -27.72 -0.79
C ALA A 186 -1.89 -26.60 -0.36
N VAL A 187 -1.69 -25.38 -0.88
CA VAL A 187 -2.49 -24.21 -0.49
C VAL A 187 -3.87 -24.25 -1.14
N PHE A 188 -3.99 -24.46 -2.44
CA PHE A 188 -5.28 -24.34 -3.14
C PHE A 188 -6.00 -25.68 -3.33
N GLY A 189 -5.33 -26.79 -3.03
CA GLY A 189 -5.84 -28.14 -3.30
C GLY A 189 -6.03 -28.43 -4.79
N LEU A 190 -5.36 -27.69 -5.67
CA LEU A 190 -5.47 -27.78 -7.13
C LEU A 190 -4.08 -27.69 -7.74
N THR A 191 -3.88 -28.32 -8.89
CA THR A 191 -2.68 -28.07 -9.71
C THR A 191 -2.73 -26.66 -10.33
N PRO A 192 -1.58 -26.07 -10.69
CA PRO A 192 -1.56 -24.78 -11.38
C PRO A 192 -2.44 -24.75 -12.65
N THR A 193 -2.41 -25.83 -13.44
CA THR A 193 -3.22 -25.97 -14.66
C THR A 193 -4.73 -25.99 -14.37
N GLU A 194 -5.16 -26.73 -13.35
CA GLU A 194 -6.57 -26.74 -12.93
C GLU A 194 -7.01 -25.36 -12.42
N LEU A 195 -6.14 -24.68 -11.67
CA LEU A 195 -6.41 -23.35 -11.13
C LEU A 195 -6.61 -22.31 -12.26
N ARG A 196 -5.83 -22.40 -13.35
CA ARG A 196 -6.02 -21.58 -14.56
C ARG A 196 -7.36 -21.85 -15.24
N ARG A 197 -7.71 -23.13 -15.43
CA ARG A 197 -8.97 -23.56 -16.07
C ARG A 197 -10.22 -23.08 -15.33
N LEU A 198 -10.16 -22.93 -14.01
CA LEU A 198 -11.27 -22.38 -13.23
C LEU A 198 -11.54 -20.90 -13.54
N HIS A 199 -10.51 -20.13 -13.87
CA HIS A 199 -10.66 -18.70 -14.21
C HIS A 199 -11.19 -18.51 -15.63
N SER A 200 -10.68 -19.26 -16.62
CA SER A 200 -11.12 -19.19 -18.02
C SER A 200 -12.62 -19.49 -18.24
N ARG A 201 -13.31 -20.02 -17.22
CA ARG A 201 -14.76 -20.31 -17.25
C ARG A 201 -15.64 -19.18 -16.69
N ARG A 202 -15.06 -18.17 -16.02
CA ARG A 202 -15.82 -17.00 -15.53
C ARG A 202 -15.82 -15.92 -16.61
N LYS A 203 -17.02 -15.52 -17.09
CA LYS A 203 -17.23 -14.50 -18.13
C LYS A 203 -16.78 -13.08 -17.73
N ASP A 204 -16.47 -12.83 -16.45
CA ASP A 204 -16.05 -11.52 -15.91
C ASP A 204 -14.52 -11.33 -15.89
N ALA A 205 -13.77 -12.13 -16.66
CA ALA A 205 -12.32 -11.97 -16.76
C ALA A 205 -12.01 -10.68 -17.52
N ILE A 206 -11.58 -9.65 -16.80
CA ILE A 206 -10.93 -8.48 -17.38
C ILE A 206 -9.69 -8.99 -18.13
N GLY A 207 -9.78 -9.06 -19.46
CA GLY A 207 -8.66 -9.16 -20.39
C GLY A 207 -8.01 -10.54 -20.55
N THR A 208 -8.63 -11.43 -21.32
CA THR A 208 -7.89 -12.47 -22.06
C THR A 208 -7.09 -11.81 -23.18
N ASP A 209 -5.77 -11.78 -23.00
CA ASP A 209 -4.67 -11.37 -23.88
C ASP A 209 -3.84 -10.22 -23.29
N SER A 210 -3.20 -10.52 -22.16
CA SER A 210 -2.13 -9.66 -21.66
C SER A 210 -0.88 -9.89 -22.51
N ALA A 211 -0.46 -8.86 -23.25
CA ALA A 211 0.86 -8.82 -23.86
C ALA A 211 1.95 -9.17 -22.81
N PRO A 212 3.10 -9.74 -23.23
CA PRO A 212 4.21 -10.00 -22.31
C PRO A 212 4.50 -8.78 -21.43
N GLY A 213 4.61 -8.99 -20.11
CA GLY A 213 4.82 -7.89 -19.17
C GLY A 213 3.55 -7.10 -18.80
N SER A 214 2.34 -7.58 -19.15
CA SER A 214 1.08 -6.93 -18.74
C SER A 214 0.25 -7.79 -17.78
N VAL A 215 -0.40 -7.17 -16.80
CA VAL A 215 -1.31 -7.83 -15.85
C VAL A 215 -2.44 -6.87 -15.47
N THR A 216 -3.70 -7.31 -15.56
CA THR A 216 -4.85 -6.54 -15.06
C THR A 216 -5.46 -7.21 -13.83
N LEU A 217 -5.67 -6.41 -12.78
CA LEU A 217 -6.03 -6.87 -11.44
C LEU A 217 -7.23 -6.10 -10.91
N ARG A 218 -8.07 -6.79 -10.14
CA ARG A 218 -9.11 -6.16 -9.32
C ARG A 218 -8.59 -6.05 -7.90
N LEU A 219 -8.40 -4.83 -7.41
CA LEU A 219 -7.92 -4.55 -6.06
C LEU A 219 -9.10 -4.10 -5.18
N PRO A 220 -9.72 -5.01 -4.40
CA PRO A 220 -10.84 -4.65 -3.54
C PRO A 220 -10.41 -3.72 -2.39
N PHE A 221 -11.36 -2.91 -1.92
CA PHE A 221 -11.22 -2.06 -0.73
C PHE A 221 -12.44 -2.20 0.19
N ARG A 222 -12.34 -1.71 1.42
CA ARG A 222 -13.46 -1.65 2.38
C ARG A 222 -14.26 -0.37 2.13
N ALA A 223 -15.50 -0.45 1.65
CA ALA A 223 -16.36 0.72 1.45
C ALA A 223 -16.72 1.41 2.80
N PRO A 224 -17.05 2.71 2.81
CA PRO A 224 -17.11 3.65 1.67
C PRO A 224 -15.73 4.10 1.16
N TYR A 225 -15.70 4.62 -0.07
CA TYR A 225 -14.52 5.21 -0.69
C TYR A 225 -14.90 6.46 -1.48
N ARG A 226 -14.32 7.61 -1.15
CA ARG A 226 -14.63 8.88 -1.84
C ARG A 226 -13.67 9.13 -3.00
N TRP A 227 -13.97 8.52 -4.14
CA TRP A 227 -13.17 8.69 -5.36
C TRP A 227 -12.94 10.13 -5.81
N PRO A 228 -13.90 11.08 -5.70
CA PRO A 228 -13.66 12.48 -6.04
C PRO A 228 -12.49 13.12 -5.26
N TRP A 229 -12.33 12.76 -3.98
CA TRP A 229 -11.20 13.22 -3.16
C TRP A 229 -9.87 12.65 -3.66
N MET A 230 -9.83 11.35 -3.96
CA MET A 230 -8.63 10.71 -4.49
C MET A 230 -8.26 11.25 -5.88
N ARG A 231 -9.25 11.48 -6.76
CA ARG A 231 -9.06 12.13 -8.06
C ARG A 231 -8.39 13.49 -7.89
N TRP A 232 -8.96 14.35 -7.04
CA TRP A 232 -8.41 15.67 -6.75
C TRP A 232 -6.97 15.55 -6.24
N PHE A 233 -6.71 14.69 -5.27
CA PHE A 233 -5.37 14.55 -4.71
C PHE A 233 -4.35 14.13 -5.77
N LEU A 234 -4.67 13.12 -6.57
CA LEU A 234 -3.78 12.60 -7.63
C LEU A 234 -3.53 13.66 -8.71
N ASP A 235 -4.58 14.32 -9.19
CA ASP A 235 -4.46 15.35 -10.22
C ASP A 235 -3.69 16.57 -9.72
N ALA A 236 -4.01 17.04 -8.51
CA ALA A 236 -3.38 18.20 -7.90
C ALA A 236 -1.89 17.96 -7.59
N HIS A 237 -1.42 16.71 -7.55
CA HIS A 237 -0.01 16.37 -7.35
C HIS A 237 0.66 15.74 -8.59
N ALA A 238 -0.06 15.61 -9.71
CA ALA A 238 0.43 14.94 -10.91
C ALA A 238 1.63 15.68 -11.50
N VAL A 239 2.67 14.91 -11.81
CA VAL A 239 3.92 15.37 -12.42
C VAL A 239 3.97 14.96 -13.88
N ALA A 240 4.16 15.95 -14.75
CA ALA A 240 4.20 15.77 -16.19
C ALA A 240 5.27 14.73 -16.58
N GLY A 241 4.89 13.79 -17.45
CA GLY A 241 5.75 12.68 -17.90
C GLY A 241 5.85 11.51 -16.91
N VAL A 242 5.47 11.66 -15.64
CA VAL A 242 5.44 10.56 -14.66
C VAL A 242 4.02 10.10 -14.39
N GLU A 243 3.09 11.04 -14.28
CA GLU A 243 1.72 10.83 -13.82
C GLU A 243 0.73 11.64 -14.66
N SER A 244 -0.46 11.10 -14.85
CA SER A 244 -1.60 11.85 -15.36
C SER A 244 -2.92 11.35 -14.80
N VAL A 245 -3.87 12.25 -14.65
CA VAL A 245 -5.29 11.92 -14.47
C VAL A 245 -5.96 12.28 -15.80
N VAL A 246 -6.64 11.32 -16.41
CA VAL A 246 -7.31 11.49 -17.70
C VAL A 246 -8.81 11.31 -17.53
N ASP A 247 -9.60 12.15 -18.21
CA ASP A 247 -11.04 11.92 -18.32
C ASP A 247 -11.30 10.67 -19.17
N ALA A 248 -12.19 9.81 -18.69
CA ALA A 248 -12.52 8.53 -19.31
C ALA A 248 -14.02 8.28 -19.14
N PRO A 249 -14.87 8.82 -20.02
CA PRO A 249 -16.34 8.74 -19.90
C PRO A 249 -16.90 7.31 -19.87
N ASP A 250 -16.11 6.34 -20.32
CA ASP A 250 -16.39 4.90 -20.31
C ASP A 250 -16.13 4.24 -18.95
N SER A 251 -15.33 4.86 -18.08
CA SER A 251 -15.05 4.39 -16.72
C SER A 251 -16.24 4.70 -15.78
N PRO A 252 -16.57 3.83 -14.79
CA PRO A 252 -17.66 4.06 -13.85
C PRO A 252 -17.64 5.41 -13.11
N HIS A 253 -16.45 5.95 -12.81
CA HIS A 253 -16.33 7.29 -12.21
C HIS A 253 -15.83 8.36 -13.19
N GLY A 254 -15.70 8.05 -14.48
CA GLY A 254 -15.41 9.05 -15.52
C GLY A 254 -13.94 9.46 -15.65
N TRP A 255 -12.99 8.76 -15.01
CA TRP A 255 -11.55 9.09 -15.08
C TRP A 255 -10.66 7.87 -14.83
N ARG A 256 -9.41 7.96 -15.27
CA ARG A 256 -8.33 7.00 -14.98
C ARG A 256 -7.09 7.73 -14.49
N TYR A 257 -6.31 7.08 -13.63
CA TYR A 257 -5.00 7.58 -13.22
C TYR A 257 -3.90 6.71 -13.82
N ARG A 258 -2.90 7.34 -14.43
CA ARG A 258 -1.76 6.70 -15.08
C ARG A 258 -0.48 7.11 -14.39
N ARG A 259 0.44 6.18 -14.20
CA ARG A 259 1.75 6.47 -13.61
C ARG A 259 2.86 5.52 -14.05
N VAL A 260 4.07 6.08 -14.17
CA VAL A 260 5.35 5.36 -14.22
C VAL A 260 5.79 4.93 -12.82
N LEU A 261 6.05 3.63 -12.64
CA LEU A 261 6.46 3.01 -11.39
C LEU A 261 7.93 2.58 -11.45
N ALA A 262 8.77 3.14 -10.59
CA ALA A 262 10.09 2.57 -10.31
C ALA A 262 9.90 1.31 -9.43
N LEU A 263 10.23 0.13 -9.96
CA LEU A 263 10.15 -1.15 -9.25
C LEU A 263 11.54 -1.81 -9.16
N PRO A 264 11.74 -2.78 -8.26
CA PRO A 264 13.06 -3.35 -7.99
C PRO A 264 13.83 -3.88 -9.19
N HIS A 265 13.16 -4.50 -10.18
CA HIS A 265 13.83 -5.08 -11.35
C HIS A 265 13.75 -4.20 -12.59
N ARG A 266 12.63 -3.49 -12.77
CA ARG A 266 12.43 -2.59 -13.92
C ARG A 266 11.34 -1.56 -13.66
N THR A 267 11.43 -0.42 -14.32
CA THR A 267 10.31 0.51 -14.42
C THR A 267 9.13 -0.13 -15.17
N ALA A 268 7.92 0.08 -14.65
CA ALA A 268 6.66 -0.33 -15.28
C ALA A 268 5.70 0.86 -15.38
N THR A 269 4.55 0.70 -16.02
CA THR A 269 3.43 1.62 -15.91
C THR A 269 2.23 0.99 -15.27
N ALA A 270 1.43 1.82 -14.60
CA ALA A 270 0.16 1.45 -14.01
C ALA A 270 -0.94 2.39 -14.51
N GLU A 271 -2.08 1.82 -14.85
CA GLU A 271 -3.34 2.53 -15.01
C GLU A 271 -4.32 2.05 -13.93
N VAL A 272 -4.93 2.98 -13.21
CA VAL A 272 -5.91 2.74 -12.16
C VAL A 272 -7.25 3.29 -12.62
N GLU A 273 -8.25 2.43 -12.68
CA GLU A 273 -9.64 2.75 -12.97
C GLU A 273 -10.49 2.50 -11.71
N PRO A 274 -11.14 3.52 -11.16
CA PRO A 274 -11.98 3.39 -9.97
C PRO A 274 -13.30 2.64 -10.29
N HIS A 275 -13.74 1.79 -9.37
CA HIS A 275 -15.06 1.13 -9.36
C HIS A 275 -15.66 1.22 -7.94
N ASP A 276 -16.93 0.83 -7.77
CA ASP A 276 -17.68 0.97 -6.51
C ASP A 276 -17.14 0.14 -5.34
N ASP A 277 -16.59 -1.04 -5.61
CA ASP A 277 -16.11 -2.00 -4.58
C ASP A 277 -14.62 -2.39 -4.75
N HIS A 278 -13.97 -1.90 -5.80
CA HIS A 278 -12.56 -2.18 -6.10
C HIS A 278 -11.94 -1.09 -6.99
N ALA A 279 -10.63 -1.14 -7.17
CA ALA A 279 -9.95 -0.48 -8.28
C ALA A 279 -9.53 -1.54 -9.31
N VAL A 280 -9.77 -1.30 -10.59
CA VAL A 280 -9.12 -2.07 -11.67
C VAL A 280 -7.76 -1.46 -11.92
N VAL A 281 -6.73 -2.29 -11.89
CA VAL A 281 -5.34 -1.87 -12.06
C VAL A 281 -4.71 -2.66 -13.20
N ALA A 282 -4.38 -1.97 -14.29
CA ALA A 282 -3.62 -2.52 -15.40
C ALA A 282 -2.14 -2.12 -15.25
N LEU A 283 -1.26 -3.12 -15.25
CA LEU A 283 0.19 -2.95 -15.22
C LEU A 283 0.76 -3.31 -16.59
N HIS A 284 1.71 -2.52 -17.10
CA HIS A 284 2.38 -2.76 -18.38
C HIS A 284 3.90 -2.61 -18.27
N GLY A 285 4.65 -3.29 -19.15
CA GLY A 285 6.12 -3.28 -19.13
C GLY A 285 6.73 -3.93 -17.87
N LEU A 286 5.92 -4.66 -17.10
CA LEU A 286 6.24 -5.18 -15.79
C LEU A 286 7.19 -6.38 -15.87
N ASP A 287 8.28 -6.35 -15.10
CA ASP A 287 8.97 -7.59 -14.72
C ASP A 287 8.06 -8.34 -13.76
N MET A 288 7.70 -9.58 -14.10
CA MET A 288 6.67 -10.31 -13.39
C MET A 288 7.06 -10.69 -11.95
N ARG A 289 8.35 -10.57 -11.60
CA ARG A 289 8.84 -10.65 -10.21
C ARG A 289 8.40 -9.46 -9.36
N ASP A 290 8.06 -8.33 -9.98
CA ASP A 290 7.64 -7.11 -9.31
C ASP A 290 6.13 -7.01 -9.10
N VAL A 291 5.33 -8.00 -9.53
CA VAL A 291 3.85 -7.97 -9.42
C VAL A 291 3.38 -7.72 -7.99
N GLY A 292 3.92 -8.46 -7.02
CA GLY A 292 3.56 -8.30 -5.61
C GLY A 292 3.90 -6.90 -5.09
N VAL A 293 5.09 -6.38 -5.46
CA VAL A 293 5.57 -5.06 -5.05
C VAL A 293 4.72 -3.95 -5.66
N ALA A 294 4.44 -4.02 -6.96
CA ALA A 294 3.62 -3.06 -7.68
C ALA A 294 2.19 -3.00 -7.10
N VAL A 295 1.57 -4.17 -6.89
CA VAL A 295 0.24 -4.25 -6.26
C VAL A 295 0.26 -3.58 -4.89
N ASN A 296 1.19 -3.96 -4.01
CA ASN A 296 1.20 -3.43 -2.65
C ASN A 296 1.52 -1.93 -2.60
N ARG A 297 2.38 -1.43 -3.49
CA ARG A 297 2.61 0.01 -3.64
C ARG A 297 1.33 0.74 -4.06
N ILE A 298 0.60 0.25 -5.07
CA ILE A 298 -0.65 0.87 -5.51
C ILE A 298 -1.73 0.81 -4.43
N ARG A 299 -1.86 -0.32 -3.72
CA ARG A 299 -2.76 -0.43 -2.57
C ARG A 299 -2.48 0.62 -1.51
N ARG A 300 -1.20 0.90 -1.23
CA ARG A 300 -0.76 1.95 -0.30
C ARG A 300 -1.02 3.36 -0.82
N LEU A 301 -0.71 3.64 -2.09
CA LEU A 301 -1.03 4.93 -2.69
C LEU A 301 -2.50 5.27 -2.49
N LEU A 302 -3.39 4.32 -2.79
CA LEU A 302 -4.82 4.51 -2.74
C LEU A 302 -5.43 4.22 -1.36
N ASP A 303 -4.63 3.84 -0.37
CA ASP A 303 -5.08 3.47 0.99
C ASP A 303 -6.22 2.42 0.99
N LEU A 304 -6.14 1.41 0.11
CA LEU A 304 -7.22 0.43 -0.10
C LEU A 304 -7.43 -0.50 1.10
N ASP A 305 -6.40 -0.66 1.93
CA ASP A 305 -6.37 -1.59 3.06
C ASP A 305 -6.82 -0.96 4.39
N ALA A 306 -7.15 0.34 4.43
CA ALA A 306 -7.65 1.00 5.64
C ALA A 306 -8.96 0.41 6.15
N ASP A 307 -9.09 0.35 7.47
CA ASP A 307 -10.37 0.14 8.15
C ASP A 307 -11.06 1.49 8.32
N ILE A 308 -11.59 1.99 7.20
CA ILE A 308 -12.20 3.33 7.18
C ILE A 308 -13.41 3.40 8.12
N THR A 309 -14.18 2.32 8.27
CA THR A 309 -15.30 2.28 9.21
C THR A 309 -14.83 2.46 10.65
N ALA A 310 -13.78 1.76 11.08
CA ALA A 310 -13.24 1.93 12.43
C ALA A 310 -12.70 3.36 12.66
N ALA A 311 -12.06 3.95 11.66
CA ALA A 311 -11.56 5.32 11.73
C ALA A 311 -12.72 6.33 11.87
N GLU A 312 -13.74 6.22 11.03
CA GLU A 312 -14.90 7.11 11.04
C GLU A 312 -15.73 6.96 12.32
N ASP A 313 -15.95 5.73 12.81
CA ASP A 313 -16.67 5.46 14.06
C ASP A 313 -15.96 6.12 15.25
N ALA A 314 -14.62 6.03 15.31
CA ALA A 314 -13.83 6.63 16.37
C ALA A 314 -13.86 8.17 16.30
N LEU A 315 -13.68 8.74 15.11
CA LEU A 315 -13.70 10.19 14.89
C LEU A 315 -15.11 10.78 15.12
N ALA A 316 -16.17 10.02 14.87
CA ALA A 316 -17.56 10.46 15.06
C ALA A 316 -17.93 10.73 16.54
N ALA A 317 -17.10 10.30 17.50
CA ALA A 317 -17.26 10.67 18.91
C ALA A 317 -17.06 12.17 19.17
N ASP A 318 -16.32 12.85 18.30
CA ASP A 318 -16.17 14.31 18.31
C ASP A 318 -17.27 14.96 17.45
N ALA A 319 -18.03 15.89 18.04
CA ALA A 319 -19.18 16.49 17.37
C ALA A 319 -18.83 17.27 16.10
N MET A 320 -17.64 17.91 16.06
CA MET A 320 -17.18 18.62 14.87
C MET A 320 -16.79 17.65 13.77
N MET A 321 -16.03 16.62 14.11
CA MET A 321 -15.66 15.55 13.16
C MET A 321 -16.89 14.82 12.64
N GLN A 322 -17.88 14.52 13.48
CA GLN A 322 -19.14 13.92 13.08
C GLN A 322 -19.84 14.73 11.97
N ARG A 323 -19.78 16.06 12.05
CA ARG A 323 -20.33 16.95 11.01
C ARG A 323 -19.55 16.85 9.70
N LEU A 324 -18.22 16.83 9.76
CA LEU A 324 -17.36 16.70 8.57
C LEU A 324 -17.50 15.33 7.90
N LEU A 325 -17.64 14.27 8.70
CA LEU A 325 -17.85 12.89 8.25
C LEU A 325 -19.16 12.73 7.48
N ARG A 326 -20.28 13.27 7.98
CA ARG A 326 -21.56 13.24 7.26
C ARG A 326 -21.52 13.88 5.87
N GLN A 327 -20.65 14.86 5.67
CA GLN A 327 -20.49 15.53 4.37
C GLN A 327 -19.61 14.74 3.41
N ALA A 328 -18.65 13.96 3.94
CA ALA A 328 -17.67 13.26 3.15
C ALA A 328 -17.17 11.96 3.78
N PRO A 329 -18.01 10.91 3.83
CA PRO A 329 -17.56 9.60 4.26
C PRO A 329 -16.60 8.99 3.23
N GLY A 330 -15.71 8.11 3.67
CA GLY A 330 -14.80 7.35 2.83
C GLY A 330 -13.54 8.10 2.40
N LEU A 331 -13.15 9.19 3.08
CA LEU A 331 -11.89 9.89 2.81
C LEU A 331 -10.69 9.00 3.14
N ARG A 332 -9.67 9.04 2.29
CA ARG A 332 -8.45 8.23 2.41
C ARG A 332 -7.22 9.07 2.65
N ALA A 333 -6.28 8.53 3.40
CA ALA A 333 -4.97 9.13 3.61
C ALA A 333 -3.99 8.61 2.54
N THR A 334 -3.79 9.39 1.47
CA THR A 334 -2.98 8.94 0.32
C THR A 334 -1.53 8.64 0.72
N GLY A 335 -1.11 7.39 0.53
CA GLY A 335 0.24 6.95 0.87
C GLY A 335 1.31 7.35 -0.14
N SER A 336 2.42 6.60 -0.08
CA SER A 336 3.61 6.75 -0.91
C SER A 336 3.89 5.48 -1.72
N LEU A 337 4.19 5.65 -3.02
CA LEU A 337 4.71 4.57 -3.87
C LEU A 337 6.23 4.39 -3.71
N ASP A 338 6.94 5.51 -3.64
CA ASP A 338 8.39 5.58 -3.51
C ASP A 338 8.73 6.61 -2.41
N PRO A 339 9.33 6.16 -1.28
CA PRO A 339 9.64 7.06 -0.17
C PRO A 339 10.61 8.18 -0.52
N ALA A 340 11.59 7.94 -1.39
CA ALA A 340 12.59 8.93 -1.76
C ALA A 340 11.98 10.01 -2.65
N GLU A 341 11.17 9.62 -3.63
CA GLU A 341 10.35 10.52 -4.43
C GLU A 341 9.45 11.38 -3.54
N THR A 342 8.78 10.78 -2.54
CA THR A 342 7.90 11.50 -1.61
C THR A 342 8.67 12.55 -0.80
N ILE A 343 9.86 12.23 -0.29
CA ILE A 343 10.70 13.19 0.44
C ILE A 343 11.11 14.36 -0.46
N ILE A 344 11.67 14.07 -1.63
CA ILE A 344 12.16 15.09 -2.56
C ILE A 344 11.00 16.00 -3.01
N ARG A 345 9.85 15.43 -3.38
CA ARG A 345 8.65 16.21 -3.74
C ARG A 345 8.17 17.09 -2.59
N THR A 346 8.15 16.57 -1.37
CA THR A 346 7.74 17.32 -0.18
C THR A 346 8.66 18.51 0.07
N MET A 347 9.99 18.31 -0.03
CA MET A 347 10.95 19.40 0.11
C MET A 347 10.81 20.47 -0.98
N LEU A 348 10.51 20.07 -2.22
CA LEU A 348 10.21 21.01 -3.32
C LEU A 348 8.84 21.71 -3.17
N GLY A 349 7.94 21.16 -2.34
CA GLY A 349 6.68 21.79 -1.96
C GLY A 349 6.74 22.76 -0.79
N GLN A 350 7.88 22.86 -0.08
CA GLN A 350 8.00 23.74 1.08
C GLN A 350 7.76 25.22 0.72
N GLN A 351 6.91 25.87 1.53
CA GLN A 351 6.65 27.32 1.50
C GLN A 351 6.18 27.88 0.15
N VAL A 352 5.61 27.04 -0.71
CA VAL A 352 5.10 27.44 -2.03
C VAL A 352 3.68 26.89 -2.25
N SER A 353 2.98 27.41 -3.25
CA SER A 353 1.70 26.84 -3.67
C SER A 353 1.89 25.46 -4.30
N LEU A 354 0.82 24.65 -4.34
CA LEU A 354 0.84 23.34 -4.97
C LEU A 354 1.23 23.41 -6.45
N ALA A 355 0.72 24.39 -7.20
CA ALA A 355 1.09 24.63 -8.59
C ALA A 355 2.59 24.96 -8.74
N ALA A 356 3.16 25.79 -7.86
CA ALA A 356 4.58 26.11 -7.88
C ALA A 356 5.46 24.90 -7.52
N ALA A 357 5.01 24.06 -6.57
CA ALA A 357 5.66 22.80 -6.22
C ALA A 357 5.71 21.85 -7.44
N ARG A 358 4.56 21.61 -8.08
CA ARG A 358 4.47 20.80 -9.32
C ARG A 358 5.41 21.30 -10.39
N ASN A 359 5.47 22.62 -10.63
CA ASN A 359 6.37 23.21 -11.63
C ASN A 359 7.86 23.00 -11.33
N GLN A 360 8.26 22.91 -10.05
CA GLN A 360 9.63 22.56 -9.68
C GLN A 360 9.90 21.08 -9.94
N VAL A 361 8.96 20.20 -9.59
CA VAL A 361 9.11 18.76 -9.81
C VAL A 361 9.09 18.41 -11.29
N ASN A 362 8.21 19.02 -12.09
CA ASN A 362 8.16 18.84 -13.54
C ASN A 362 9.50 19.20 -14.18
N ARG A 363 10.13 20.31 -13.76
CA ARG A 363 11.46 20.69 -14.25
C ARG A 363 12.54 19.68 -13.86
N LEU A 364 12.48 19.16 -12.63
CA LEU A 364 13.41 18.14 -12.15
C LEU A 364 13.30 16.86 -12.99
N VAL A 365 12.09 16.34 -13.19
CA VAL A 365 11.85 15.15 -14.02
C VAL A 365 12.22 15.40 -15.47
N GLU A 366 11.86 16.55 -16.02
CA GLU A 366 12.15 16.84 -17.43
C GLU A 366 13.66 16.82 -17.71
N ALA A 367 14.45 17.40 -16.81
CA ALA A 367 15.90 17.48 -16.99
C ALA A 367 16.66 16.22 -16.55
N LEU A 368 16.19 15.51 -15.51
CA LEU A 368 16.95 14.44 -14.85
C LEU A 368 16.28 13.06 -14.88
N GLY A 369 15.00 12.98 -15.28
CA GLY A 369 14.28 11.71 -15.39
C GLY A 369 14.72 10.89 -16.59
N GLU A 370 14.76 9.56 -16.44
CA GLU A 370 15.13 8.66 -17.53
C GLU A 370 13.91 8.35 -18.41
N PRO A 371 14.02 8.38 -19.75
CA PRO A 371 12.93 7.99 -20.64
C PRO A 371 12.50 6.54 -20.42
N VAL A 372 11.19 6.28 -20.38
CA VAL A 372 10.60 4.95 -20.15
C VAL A 372 9.98 4.38 -21.43
N GLY A 373 10.25 5.00 -22.58
CA GLY A 373 9.59 4.71 -23.85
C GLY A 373 8.17 5.27 -23.89
N ASP A 374 7.36 4.80 -24.85
CA ASP A 374 5.97 5.24 -25.04
C ASP A 374 5.03 4.56 -24.03
N ALA A 375 5.22 4.90 -22.75
CA ALA A 375 4.81 4.09 -21.63
C ALA A 375 3.28 3.99 -21.42
N PHE A 376 2.51 4.85 -22.12
CA PHE A 376 1.05 4.89 -22.11
C PHE A 376 0.42 4.84 -23.51
N ALA A 377 1.17 4.51 -24.55
CA ALA A 377 0.62 4.31 -25.88
C ALA A 377 -0.26 3.06 -25.93
N THR A 378 -1.49 3.19 -26.41
CA THR A 378 -2.42 2.07 -26.60
C THR A 378 -2.00 1.25 -27.83
N PRO A 379 -1.94 -0.10 -27.78
CA PRO A 379 -1.56 -0.94 -28.92
C PRO A 379 -2.48 -0.81 -30.15
N SER A 380 -3.67 -0.24 -29.99
CA SER A 380 -4.70 -0.07 -31.03
C SER A 380 -4.63 1.29 -31.75
N GLU A 381 -3.84 2.23 -31.27
CA GLU A 381 -3.62 3.49 -31.96
C GLU A 381 -2.38 3.35 -32.82
N THR A 382 -2.56 3.21 -34.13
CA THR A 382 -1.51 3.52 -35.10
C THR A 382 -0.82 4.78 -34.65
N ALA A 383 0.51 4.75 -34.55
CA ALA A 383 1.39 5.83 -34.08
C ALA A 383 1.06 7.21 -34.67
N THR A 384 -0.01 7.82 -34.18
CA THR A 384 -0.28 9.24 -34.20
C THR A 384 0.22 9.71 -32.84
N THR A 385 1.25 10.56 -32.90
CA THR A 385 1.84 11.28 -31.78
C THR A 385 0.81 11.53 -30.68
N VAL A 386 0.92 10.81 -29.57
CA VAL A 386 0.20 11.16 -28.35
C VAL A 386 0.70 12.55 -28.00
N ASP A 387 -0.14 13.57 -28.15
CA ASP A 387 0.18 14.94 -27.76
C ASP A 387 0.40 14.96 -26.24
N GLY A 388 1.67 14.86 -25.83
CA GLY A 388 2.05 14.78 -24.42
C GLY A 388 3.56 14.67 -24.25
N PRO A 389 4.09 15.05 -23.07
CA PRO A 389 5.51 14.89 -22.77
C PRO A 389 5.89 13.41 -22.76
N ALA A 390 7.07 13.08 -23.27
CA ALA A 390 7.61 11.73 -23.23
C ALA A 390 7.60 11.18 -21.79
N SER A 391 7.21 9.91 -21.63
CA SER A 391 7.13 9.30 -20.30
C SER A 391 8.54 9.14 -19.71
N LYS A 392 8.73 9.61 -18.47
CA LYS A 392 9.99 9.59 -17.74
C LYS A 392 9.81 9.00 -16.35
N SER A 393 10.85 8.35 -15.84
CA SER A 393 10.93 7.97 -14.44
C SER A 393 11.23 9.18 -13.56
N PHE A 394 10.81 9.14 -12.30
CA PHE A 394 11.30 10.10 -11.32
C PHE A 394 12.81 9.86 -11.09
N PRO A 395 13.66 10.91 -11.07
CA PRO A 395 15.10 10.73 -10.94
C PRO A 395 15.47 10.10 -9.60
N THR A 396 16.42 9.16 -9.63
CA THR A 396 16.91 8.51 -8.42
C THR A 396 17.60 9.51 -7.49
N PRO A 397 17.67 9.25 -6.18
CA PRO A 397 18.37 10.14 -5.25
C PRO A 397 19.83 10.39 -5.65
N GLY A 398 20.53 9.40 -6.20
CA GLY A 398 21.90 9.56 -6.69
C GLY A 398 21.99 10.56 -7.85
N VAL A 399 21.05 10.52 -8.78
CA VAL A 399 20.99 11.48 -9.90
C VAL A 399 20.68 12.89 -9.38
N VAL A 400 19.73 13.04 -8.45
CA VAL A 400 19.39 14.34 -7.85
C VAL A 400 20.56 14.89 -7.04
N ALA A 401 21.30 14.05 -6.31
CA ALA A 401 22.49 14.46 -5.57
C ALA A 401 23.61 14.97 -6.50
N ALA A 402 23.87 14.25 -7.58
CA ALA A 402 24.93 14.62 -8.53
C ALA A 402 24.58 15.86 -9.37
N ARG A 403 23.34 15.95 -9.86
CA ARG A 403 22.95 16.88 -10.93
C ARG A 403 21.85 17.86 -10.55
N GLY A 404 21.31 17.79 -9.33
CA GLY A 404 20.22 18.66 -8.88
C GLY A 404 20.55 20.16 -8.97
N HIS A 405 21.81 20.53 -8.79
CA HIS A 405 22.27 21.93 -8.87
C HIS A 405 22.12 22.54 -10.28
N GLU A 406 22.05 21.72 -11.33
CA GLU A 406 21.85 22.16 -12.72
C GLU A 406 20.43 22.70 -12.94
N VAL A 407 19.45 22.20 -12.17
CA VAL A 407 18.02 22.32 -12.47
C VAL A 407 17.25 23.04 -11.36
N LEU A 408 17.56 22.76 -10.09
CA LEU A 408 16.87 23.33 -8.94
C LEU A 408 17.07 24.84 -8.89
N ARG A 409 15.99 25.57 -8.61
CA ARG A 409 15.97 27.04 -8.53
C ARG A 409 15.45 27.51 -7.18
N GLY A 410 15.92 28.67 -6.75
CA GLY A 410 15.52 29.29 -5.48
C GLY A 410 16.71 29.56 -4.56
N PRO A 411 16.47 29.77 -3.26
CA PRO A 411 17.51 30.08 -2.29
C PRO A 411 18.57 28.97 -2.22
N ARG A 412 19.85 29.34 -2.21
CA ARG A 412 20.97 28.39 -2.23
C ARG A 412 20.88 27.35 -1.12
N ARG A 413 20.55 27.78 0.11
CA ARG A 413 20.35 26.89 1.26
C ARG A 413 19.29 25.81 1.03
N ARG A 414 18.21 26.12 0.30
CA ARG A 414 17.15 25.16 -0.02
C ARG A 414 17.62 24.13 -1.05
N ILE A 415 18.37 24.58 -2.06
CA ILE A 415 18.97 23.71 -3.08
C ILE A 415 19.96 22.76 -2.41
N ASP A 416 20.88 23.30 -1.60
CA ASP A 416 21.89 22.50 -0.89
C ASP A 416 21.23 21.47 0.06
N ALA A 417 20.13 21.84 0.72
CA ALA A 417 19.35 20.91 1.55
C ALA A 417 18.75 19.75 0.74
N VAL A 418 18.08 20.02 -0.39
CA VAL A 418 17.51 18.96 -1.25
C VAL A 418 18.61 18.03 -1.77
N ILE A 419 19.73 18.59 -2.23
CA ILE A 419 20.89 17.80 -2.70
C ILE A 419 21.49 16.97 -1.57
N GLY A 420 21.66 17.55 -0.38
CA GLY A 420 22.21 16.85 0.79
C GLY A 420 21.32 15.70 1.26
N VAL A 421 19.99 15.88 1.23
CA VAL A 421 19.03 14.81 1.52
C VAL A 421 19.04 13.74 0.43
N ALA A 422 19.10 14.12 -0.85
CA ALA A 422 19.23 13.16 -1.94
C ALA A 422 20.51 12.32 -1.82
N ALA A 423 21.63 12.92 -1.42
CA ALA A 423 22.87 12.21 -1.13
C ALA A 423 22.71 11.26 0.07
N ALA A 424 22.04 11.70 1.15
CA ALA A 424 21.78 10.87 2.33
C ALA A 424 20.96 9.62 2.01
N LEU A 425 19.97 9.76 1.12
CA LEU A 425 19.16 8.65 0.62
C LEU A 425 19.99 7.73 -0.29
N ALA A 426 20.80 8.29 -1.19
CA ALA A 426 21.64 7.50 -2.11
C ALA A 426 22.73 6.69 -1.38
N GLU A 427 23.26 7.23 -0.29
CA GLU A 427 24.30 6.62 0.54
C GLU A 427 23.74 5.67 1.62
N GLY A 428 22.41 5.53 1.74
CA GLY A 428 21.77 4.70 2.77
C GLY A 428 21.91 5.24 4.20
N ARG A 429 22.28 6.52 4.38
CA ARG A 429 22.32 7.16 5.70
C ARG A 429 20.93 7.31 6.31
N VAL A 430 19.91 7.42 5.46
CA VAL A 430 18.49 7.39 5.83
C VAL A 430 17.79 6.44 4.87
N GLU A 431 17.10 5.44 5.42
CA GLU A 431 16.41 4.41 4.64
C GLU A 431 14.90 4.45 4.95
N PRO A 432 14.15 5.36 4.33
CA PRO A 432 12.71 5.45 4.54
C PRO A 432 12.02 4.27 3.84
N HIS A 433 11.25 3.48 4.58
CA HIS A 433 10.46 2.38 4.04
C HIS A 433 9.23 2.10 4.89
N VAL A 434 8.24 1.38 4.36
CA VAL A 434 6.95 1.09 5.03
C VAL A 434 7.06 0.32 6.36
N GLY A 435 8.22 -0.29 6.60
CA GLY A 435 8.51 -1.12 7.77
C GLY A 435 9.32 -0.40 8.85
N VAL A 436 9.66 0.87 8.69
CA VAL A 436 10.28 1.68 9.75
C VAL A 436 9.20 2.06 10.77
N ASP A 437 9.59 2.26 12.03
CA ASP A 437 8.69 2.89 13.00
C ASP A 437 8.46 4.37 12.63
N ALA A 438 7.23 4.86 12.77
CA ALA A 438 6.89 6.22 12.38
C ALA A 438 7.62 7.27 13.23
N SER A 439 7.78 7.03 14.53
CA SER A 439 8.50 7.93 15.43
C SER A 439 10.01 7.94 15.11
N ASP A 440 10.58 6.77 14.79
CA ASP A 440 11.98 6.65 14.37
C ASP A 440 12.24 7.37 13.05
N LEU A 441 11.35 7.21 12.06
CA LEU A 441 11.48 7.90 10.77
C LEU A 441 11.37 9.40 10.95
N ARG A 442 10.39 9.87 11.71
CA ARG A 442 10.22 11.28 12.00
C ARG A 442 11.47 11.87 12.67
N ALA A 443 12.05 11.17 13.64
CA ALA A 443 13.28 11.59 14.30
C ALA A 443 14.46 11.70 13.32
N GLN A 444 14.70 10.65 12.52
CA GLN A 444 15.76 10.64 11.49
C GLN A 444 15.59 11.76 10.47
N LEU A 445 14.35 12.04 10.04
CA LEU A 445 14.07 13.12 9.10
C LEU A 445 14.39 14.50 9.69
N LEU A 446 14.10 14.73 10.96
CA LEU A 446 14.39 16.01 11.64
C LEU A 446 15.87 16.29 11.85
N GLU A 447 16.73 15.26 11.79
CA GLU A 447 18.19 15.42 11.82
C GLU A 447 18.74 15.94 10.48
N LEU A 448 17.97 15.84 9.39
CA LEU A 448 18.43 16.25 8.07
C LEU A 448 18.26 17.78 7.87
N PRO A 449 19.31 18.48 7.40
CA PRO A 449 19.22 19.90 7.10
C PRO A 449 18.11 20.22 6.09
N GLY A 450 17.28 21.21 6.43
CA GLY A 450 16.16 21.65 5.58
C GLY A 450 14.87 20.84 5.72
N ILE A 451 14.82 19.85 6.61
CA ILE A 451 13.58 19.16 6.99
C ILE A 451 13.10 19.68 8.35
N GLY A 452 11.97 20.38 8.34
CA GLY A 452 11.27 20.82 9.56
C GLY A 452 10.11 19.89 9.95
N PRO A 453 9.42 20.18 11.06
CA PRO A 453 8.29 19.37 11.57
C PRO A 453 7.24 19.05 10.50
N TRP A 454 6.77 20.06 9.74
CA TRP A 454 5.77 19.83 8.69
C TRP A 454 6.23 18.79 7.65
N THR A 455 7.47 18.88 7.16
CA THR A 455 8.02 17.93 6.18
C THR A 455 8.21 16.54 6.80
N ALA A 456 8.70 16.46 8.03
CA ALA A 456 8.86 15.19 8.73
C ALA A 456 7.52 14.50 8.95
N ASP A 457 6.49 15.24 9.37
CA ASP A 457 5.16 14.71 9.67
C ASP A 457 4.46 14.20 8.40
N ILE A 458 4.44 15.00 7.32
CA ILE A 458 3.78 14.58 6.06
C ILE A 458 4.51 13.41 5.39
N VAL A 459 5.84 13.38 5.42
CA VAL A 459 6.61 12.24 4.89
C VAL A 459 6.34 11.00 5.73
N THR A 460 6.36 11.12 7.06
CA THR A 460 6.10 9.99 7.96
C THR A 460 4.72 9.41 7.68
N MET A 461 3.68 10.25 7.72
CA MET A 461 2.30 9.86 7.41
C MET A 461 2.20 9.08 6.09
N ARG A 462 2.79 9.61 5.01
CA ARG A 462 2.64 9.03 3.66
C ARG A 462 3.52 7.80 3.43
N VAL A 463 4.74 7.77 4.00
CA VAL A 463 5.71 6.68 3.78
C VAL A 463 5.37 5.45 4.61
N THR A 464 5.04 5.63 5.89
CA THR A 464 4.71 4.50 6.77
C THR A 464 3.24 4.11 6.67
N GLY A 465 2.39 5.03 6.21
CA GLY A 465 0.93 4.86 6.25
C GLY A 465 0.37 4.96 7.68
N ASP A 466 1.10 5.61 8.60
CA ASP A 466 0.67 5.73 9.99
C ASP A 466 -0.68 6.49 10.07
N PRO A 467 -1.73 5.88 10.66
CA PRO A 467 -3.05 6.49 10.71
C PRO A 467 -3.16 7.63 11.74
N ASP A 468 -2.13 7.87 12.54
CA ASP A 468 -2.18 8.73 13.71
C ASP A 468 -1.23 9.94 13.68
N VAL A 469 -1.05 10.53 12.49
CA VAL A 469 -0.24 11.73 12.27
C VAL A 469 -1.15 12.93 11.98
N LEU A 470 -1.25 13.86 12.95
CA LEU A 470 -1.90 15.15 12.72
C LEU A 470 -0.89 16.16 12.17
N LEU A 471 -1.17 16.76 11.02
CA LEU A 471 -0.31 17.78 10.43
C LEU A 471 -0.54 19.16 11.08
N THR A 472 -0.21 19.31 12.36
CA THR A 472 -0.50 20.52 13.16
C THR A 472 0.19 21.79 12.65
N ASN A 473 1.26 21.64 11.87
CA ASN A 473 2.02 22.75 11.28
C ASN A 473 1.64 23.03 9.81
N ASP A 474 0.67 22.30 9.26
CA ASP A 474 0.20 22.50 7.90
C ASP A 474 -0.75 23.70 7.83
N LEU A 475 -0.48 24.63 6.91
CA LEU A 475 -1.21 25.88 6.81
C LEU A 475 -2.70 25.67 6.51
N VAL A 476 -3.06 24.63 5.74
CA VAL A 476 -4.45 24.32 5.42
C VAL A 476 -5.15 23.75 6.65
N VAL A 477 -4.49 22.84 7.40
CA VAL A 477 -5.00 22.30 8.66
C VAL A 477 -5.18 23.39 9.72
N VAL A 478 -4.20 24.28 9.90
CA VAL A 478 -4.26 25.39 10.86
C VAL A 478 -5.44 26.31 10.55
N ARG A 479 -5.66 26.64 9.28
CA ARG A 479 -6.79 27.47 8.85
C ARG A 479 -8.13 26.75 9.04
N ALA A 480 -8.22 25.48 8.66
CA ALA A 480 -9.41 24.68 8.88
C ALA A 480 -9.76 24.59 10.37
N ALA A 481 -8.77 24.38 11.24
CA ALA A 481 -8.98 24.34 12.67
C ALA A 481 -9.51 25.68 13.21
N ALA A 482 -8.96 26.80 12.73
CA ALA A 482 -9.47 28.13 13.09
C ALA A 482 -10.91 28.37 12.62
N ASP A 483 -11.25 27.99 11.38
CA ASP A 483 -12.59 28.09 10.80
C ASP A 483 -13.63 27.28 11.62
N LEU A 484 -13.17 26.18 12.23
CA LEU A 484 -14.00 25.21 12.96
C LEU A 484 -13.94 25.37 14.48
N GLY A 485 -13.10 26.27 15.02
CA GLY A 485 -12.89 26.42 16.46
C GLY A 485 -12.23 25.22 17.14
N ILE A 486 -11.37 24.48 16.42
CA ILE A 486 -10.66 23.31 16.92
C ILE A 486 -9.30 23.73 17.51
N ASP A 487 -9.00 23.27 18.74
CA ASP A 487 -7.65 23.41 19.31
C ASP A 487 -6.76 22.23 18.89
N LEU A 488 -5.82 22.47 17.96
CA LEU A 488 -4.88 21.45 17.48
C LEU A 488 -3.93 20.90 18.56
N ARG A 489 -3.91 21.48 19.77
CA ARG A 489 -3.15 20.97 20.92
C ARG A 489 -3.92 19.89 21.69
N ASP A 490 -5.24 19.83 21.54
CA ASP A 490 -6.11 18.89 22.23
C ASP A 490 -6.88 18.02 21.22
N THR A 491 -6.17 17.08 20.60
CA THR A 491 -6.72 16.16 19.59
C THR A 491 -6.44 14.70 19.92
N ARG A 492 -6.08 14.39 21.17
CA ARG A 492 -5.72 13.02 21.58
C ARG A 492 -6.89 12.05 21.49
N HIS A 493 -8.12 12.56 21.63
CA HIS A 493 -9.35 11.79 21.47
C HIS A 493 -9.60 11.31 20.03
N TRP A 494 -8.91 11.88 19.04
CA TRP A 494 -8.94 11.37 17.65
C TRP A 494 -7.93 10.26 17.40
N ALA A 495 -7.02 9.97 18.32
CA ALA A 495 -6.09 8.86 18.18
C ALA A 495 -6.85 7.52 18.22
N PRO A 496 -6.43 6.51 17.43
CA PRO A 496 -5.24 6.47 16.58
C PRO A 496 -5.49 6.88 15.11
N TRP A 497 -6.38 7.84 14.83
CA TRP A 497 -6.90 8.15 13.49
C TRP A 497 -6.68 9.60 13.04
N ARG A 498 -5.69 10.29 13.61
CA ARG A 498 -5.41 11.71 13.33
C ARG A 498 -5.00 12.01 11.89
N SER A 499 -4.46 11.04 11.15
CA SER A 499 -4.19 11.20 9.70
C SER A 499 -5.48 11.32 8.90
N TYR A 500 -6.55 10.61 9.29
CA TYR A 500 -7.86 10.74 8.65
C TYR A 500 -8.54 12.06 9.04
N ALA A 501 -8.40 12.51 10.29
CA ALA A 501 -8.84 13.85 10.70
C ALA A 501 -8.19 14.95 9.83
N THR A 502 -6.89 14.83 9.55
CA THR A 502 -6.17 15.72 8.62
C THR A 502 -6.86 15.79 7.25
N MET A 503 -7.30 14.65 6.69
CA MET A 503 -7.98 14.63 5.38
C MET A 503 -9.29 15.42 5.41
N HIS A 504 -10.08 15.31 6.49
CA HIS A 504 -11.32 16.08 6.64
C HIS A 504 -11.06 17.58 6.80
N LEU A 505 -10.01 17.97 7.52
CA LEU A 505 -9.62 19.37 7.69
C LEU A 505 -9.13 19.99 6.38
N TRP A 506 -8.30 19.26 5.61
CA TRP A 506 -7.93 19.67 4.26
C TRP A 506 -9.14 19.86 3.35
N ARG A 507 -10.01 18.84 3.28
CA ARG A 507 -11.24 18.89 2.47
C ARG A 507 -12.10 20.09 2.82
N HIS A 508 -12.36 20.31 4.11
CA HIS A 508 -13.16 21.46 4.58
C HIS A 508 -12.64 22.79 4.01
N ARG A 509 -11.33 23.01 4.08
CA ARG A 509 -10.75 24.29 3.66
C ARG A 509 -10.62 24.43 2.15
N LEU A 510 -10.38 23.34 1.45
CA LEU A 510 -10.25 23.31 0.00
C LEU A 510 -11.61 23.44 -0.69
N ASP A 511 -12.67 22.81 -0.17
CA ASP A 511 -14.05 23.02 -0.64
C ASP A 511 -14.43 24.49 -0.53
N ALA A 512 -14.14 25.11 0.63
CA ALA A 512 -14.40 26.52 0.88
C ALA A 512 -13.60 27.46 -0.05
N ALA A 513 -12.49 26.98 -0.63
CA ALA A 513 -11.69 27.70 -1.61
C ALA A 513 -12.09 27.41 -3.07
N GLY A 514 -13.09 26.54 -3.31
CA GLY A 514 -13.45 26.06 -4.65
C GLY A 514 -12.38 25.18 -5.29
N GLN A 515 -11.53 24.56 -4.46
CA GLN A 515 -10.34 23.82 -4.89
C GLN A 515 -10.49 22.30 -4.77
N ALA A 516 -11.44 21.77 -4.00
CA ALA A 516 -11.74 20.34 -3.87
C ALA A 516 -13.23 20.05 -4.16
N VAL A 517 -13.52 18.77 -4.51
CA VAL A 517 -14.83 18.26 -4.98
C VAL A 517 -15.70 17.67 -3.88
#